data_AF-A0A923EWW7-F1
#
_entry.id   AF-A0A923EWW7-F1
#
_cell.length_a   1.000
_cell.length_b   1.000
_cell.length_c   1.000
_cell.angle_alpha   90.00
_cell.angle_beta   90.00
_cell.angle_gamma   90.00
#
_symmetry.space_group_name_H-M   'P 1'
#
loop_
_entity.id
_entity.type
_entity.pdbx_description
1 polymer ?
#
loop_
_entity_poly.entity_id
_entity_poly.type
_entity_poly.pdbx_seq_one_letter_code
_entity_poly.pdbx_strand_id
1 'polypeptide(L)' 'MGRGRAKAKQTKVARELKYSSPAMDLDALQREIGSGTAVTTDNGDDEYGEYADLAAKYNDEDDDPRR' A
#
# COMPACT_ATOMS: atom_id res chain seq x y z
N MET A 1 7.58 11.47 -41.89
CA MET A 1 7.47 12.66 -41.03
C MET A 1 6.26 12.58 -40.07
N GLY A 2 6.17 11.56 -39.19
CA GLY A 2 4.98 11.36 -38.33
C GLY A 2 5.26 11.10 -36.84
N ARG A 3 6.53 10.92 -36.45
CA ARG A 3 6.90 10.49 -35.10
C ARG A 3 6.69 11.57 -34.03
N GLY A 4 6.84 12.86 -34.37
CA GLY A 4 6.67 13.97 -33.41
C GLY A 4 5.24 14.10 -32.87
N ARG A 5 4.24 13.90 -33.72
CA ARG A 5 2.81 13.94 -33.32
C ARG A 5 2.45 12.77 -32.42
N ALA A 6 2.92 11.57 -32.76
CA ALA A 6 2.72 10.39 -31.92
C ALA A 6 3.37 10.57 -30.55
N LYS A 7 4.63 11.04 -30.49
CA LYS A 7 5.34 11.31 -29.24
C LYS A 7 4.60 12.33 -28.37
N ALA A 8 4.12 13.44 -28.96
CA ALA A 8 3.36 14.44 -28.24
C ALA A 8 2.05 13.89 -27.65
N LYS A 9 1.31 13.07 -28.41
CA LYS A 9 0.10 12.39 -27.92
C LYS A 9 0.42 11.47 -26.74
N GLN A 10 1.47 10.66 -26.86
CA GLN A 10 1.88 9.74 -25.80
C GLN A 10 2.30 10.47 -24.52
N THR A 11 3.07 11.56 -24.62
CA THR A 11 3.44 12.36 -23.45
C THR A 11 2.23 13.00 -22.77
N LYS A 12 1.22 13.43 -23.54
CA LYS A 12 -0.03 13.96 -22.97
C LYS A 12 -0.78 12.89 -22.20
N VAL A 13 -0.99 11.71 -22.81
CA VAL A 13 -1.67 10.57 -22.17
C VAL A 13 -0.92 10.11 -20.92
N ALA A 14 0.41 9.99 -20.98
CA ALA A 14 1.21 9.59 -19.83
C ALA A 14 1.12 10.60 -18.67
N ARG A 15 1.10 11.90 -18.98
CA ARG A 15 0.91 12.94 -17.96
C ARG A 15 -0.48 12.85 -17.33
N GLU A 16 -1.51 12.65 -18.14
CA GLU A 16 -2.88 12.45 -17.67
C GLU A 16 -2.97 11.24 -16.76
N LEU A 17 -2.39 10.09 -17.13
CA LEU A 17 -2.36 8.90 -16.28
C LEU A 17 -1.56 9.11 -14.98
N LYS A 18 -0.42 9.81 -15.05
CA LYS A 18 0.44 10.03 -13.87
C LYS A 18 -0.22 10.94 -12.83
N TYR A 19 -0.97 11.94 -13.28
CA TYR A 19 -1.56 12.97 -12.41
C TYR A 19 -3.08 12.89 -12.33
N SER A 20 -3.71 11.89 -12.96
CA SER A 20 -5.11 11.56 -12.72
C SER A 20 -5.19 10.86 -11.38
N SER A 21 -5.89 11.48 -10.45
CA SER A 21 -6.41 10.76 -9.29
C SER A 21 -7.75 10.18 -9.69
N PRO A 22 -7.90 8.84 -9.75
CA PRO A 22 -9.21 8.24 -9.95
C PRO A 22 -10.15 8.73 -8.84
N ALA A 23 -11.38 9.10 -9.20
CA ALA A 23 -12.43 9.25 -8.22
C ALA A 23 -12.75 7.85 -7.69
N MET A 24 -12.41 7.59 -6.42
CA MET A 24 -12.77 6.35 -5.75
C MET A 24 -14.12 6.52 -5.06
N ASP A 25 -15.00 5.55 -5.23
CA ASP A 25 -16.25 5.48 -4.45
C ASP A 25 -15.90 5.01 -3.03
N LEU A 26 -15.71 5.98 -2.15
CA LEU A 26 -15.34 5.74 -0.75
C LEU A 26 -16.46 4.99 0.01
N ASP A 27 -17.72 5.18 -0.39
CA ASP A 27 -18.86 4.51 0.25
C ASP A 27 -18.88 3.02 -0.11
N ALA A 28 -18.58 2.68 -1.37
CA ALA A 28 -18.42 1.29 -1.80
C ALA A 28 -17.23 0.61 -1.09
N LEU A 29 -16.09 1.29 -0.99
CA LEU A 29 -14.90 0.79 -0.30
C LEU A 29 -15.17 0.56 1.20
N GLN A 30 -15.84 1.51 1.86
CA GLN A 30 -16.20 1.37 3.28
C GLN A 30 -17.13 0.19 3.51
N ARG A 31 -18.08 -0.07 2.60
CA ARG A 31 -18.95 -1.26 2.67
C ARG A 31 -18.15 -2.54 2.48
N GLU A 32 -17.20 -2.59 1.55
CA GLU A 32 -16.37 -3.78 1.34
C GLU A 32 -15.51 -4.08 2.57
N ILE A 33 -14.80 -3.07 3.11
CA ILE A 33 -13.97 -3.22 4.31
C ILE A 33 -14.83 -3.59 5.51
N GLY A 34 -15.91 -2.84 5.75
CA GLY A 34 -16.80 -3.04 6.90
C GLY A 34 -17.66 -4.30 6.83
N SER A 35 -17.93 -4.83 5.63
CA SER A 35 -18.65 -6.12 5.46
C SER A 35 -17.71 -7.32 5.40
N GLY A 36 -16.43 -7.13 5.06
CA GLY A 36 -15.42 -8.18 4.99
C GLY A 36 -14.65 -8.42 6.28
N THR A 37 -14.79 -7.56 7.30
CA THR A 37 -14.17 -7.74 8.62
C THR A 37 -15.21 -7.88 9.75
N ALA A 38 -16.09 -8.87 9.61
CA ALA A 38 -16.27 -9.79 10.73
C ALA A 38 -15.12 -10.82 10.70
N VAL A 39 -13.87 -10.34 10.65
CA VAL A 39 -12.71 -11.14 11.02
C VAL A 39 -12.84 -11.25 12.53
N THR A 40 -13.58 -12.29 12.93
CA THR A 40 -13.27 -13.14 14.07
C THR A 40 -12.40 -12.44 15.12
N THR A 41 -13.01 -11.56 15.93
CA THR A 41 -12.42 -11.06 17.18
C THR A 41 -12.38 -12.18 18.22
N ASP A 42 -11.83 -13.33 17.85
CA ASP A 42 -11.63 -14.50 18.73
C ASP A 42 -10.17 -14.97 18.75
N ASN A 43 -9.30 -14.51 17.83
CA ASN A 43 -7.87 -14.81 17.86
C ASN A 43 -7.06 -13.56 17.49
N GLY A 44 -7.03 -12.58 18.38
CA GLY A 44 -6.23 -11.35 18.21
C GLY A 44 -4.89 -11.36 18.97
N ASP A 45 -4.58 -12.47 19.63
CA ASP A 45 -3.40 -12.60 20.49
C ASP A 45 -2.20 -13.27 19.78
N ASP A 46 -2.40 -13.92 18.62
CA ASP A 46 -1.36 -14.68 17.91
C ASP A 46 -0.66 -13.88 16.80
N GLU A 47 -1.40 -13.18 15.92
CA GLU A 47 -0.84 -12.41 14.80
C GLU A 47 -0.06 -11.16 15.26
N TYR A 48 -0.54 -10.49 16.31
CA TYR A 48 0.19 -9.38 16.93
C TYR A 48 1.46 -9.83 17.67
N GLY A 49 1.47 -11.06 18.20
CA GLY A 49 2.63 -11.65 18.85
C GLY A 49 3.76 -11.91 17.85
N GLU A 50 3.46 -12.50 16.70
CA GLU A 50 4.44 -12.77 15.64
C GLU A 50 5.10 -11.48 15.12
N TYR A 51 4.32 -10.41 14.97
CA TYR A 51 4.84 -9.10 14.56
C TYR A 51 5.73 -8.46 15.63
N ALA A 52 5.38 -8.62 16.92
CA ALA A 52 6.19 -8.13 18.03
C ALA A 52 7.53 -8.87 18.15
N ASP A 53 7.53 -10.20 17.99
CA ASP A 53 8.74 -11.03 17.99
C ASP A 53 9.67 -10.68 16.83
N LEU A 54 9.11 -10.46 15.64
CA LEU A 54 9.87 -10.03 14.46
C LEU A 54 10.49 -8.65 14.67
N ALA A 55 9.73 -7.71 15.23
CA ALA A 55 10.21 -6.37 15.54
C ALA A 55 11.36 -6.41 16.56
N ALA A 56 11.22 -7.20 17.63
CA ALA A 56 12.25 -7.36 18.65
C ALA A 56 13.57 -7.89 18.06
N LYS A 57 13.51 -8.91 17.19
CA LYS A 57 14.69 -9.51 16.54
C LYS A 57 15.55 -8.49 15.78
N TYR A 58 14.93 -7.55 15.07
CA TYR A 58 15.67 -6.53 14.31
C TYR A 58 16.03 -5.31 15.16
N ASN A 59 15.25 -5.02 16.20
CA ASN A 59 15.53 -3.88 17.09
C ASN A 59 16.71 -4.16 18.03
N ASP A 60 16.95 -5.42 18.39
CA ASP A 60 18.12 -5.85 19.17
C ASP A 60 19.42 -5.95 18.34
N GLU A 61 19.33 -5.97 17.00
CA GLU A 61 20.49 -5.98 16.08
C GLU A 61 21.08 -4.57 15.86
N ASP A 62 20.36 -3.50 16.24
CA ASP A 62 20.80 -2.10 16.10
C ASP A 62 21.57 -1.56 17.32
N ASP A 63 21.68 -2.30 18.43
CA ASP A 63 22.36 -1.90 19.67
C ASP A 63 23.63 -2.74 19.97
N ASP A 64 24.49 -2.98 18.96
CA ASP A 64 25.87 -3.44 19.18
C ASP A 64 26.84 -2.24 19.26
N PRO A 65 27.30 -1.82 20.46
CA PRO A 65 28.32 -0.81 20.59
C PRO A 65 29.76 -1.36 20.44
N ARG A 66 30.05 -2.29 19.51
CA ARG A 66 31.44 -2.76 19.28
C ARG A 66 31.74 -3.20 17.83
N ARG A 67 32.37 -2.32 17.03
CA ARG A 67 33.82 -2.40 16.67
C ARG A 67 34.29 -1.25 15.78
#